data_AF-A0AAN4ZLG7-F1
#
_entry.id   AF-A0AAN4ZLG7-F1
#
_cell.length_a   1.000
_cell.length_b   1.000
_cell.length_c   1.000
_cell.angle_alpha   90.00
_cell.angle_beta   90.00
_cell.angle_gamma   90.00
#
_symmetry.space_group_name_H-M   'P 1'
#
loop_
_entity.id
_entity.type
_entity.pdbx_description
1 polymer ?
#
loop_
_entity_poly.entity_id
_entity_poly.type
_entity_poly.pdbx_seq_one_letter_code
_entity_poly.pdbx_strand_id
1 'polypeptide(L)'
;SIMNFIITCSLLLAFSFTATSAIEHPNCGNWNKNATLGFCASPAYTLELKKEQCSTTCAFEINPTADCRLYTSTGTAPNAVLTPETPSKSTDTTGPGTPVKSGASFPTGANTAAALAFAFVKKDCTLTLFTEADTSTTHTTLKP
;
A
#
# COMPACT_ATOMS: atom_id res chain seq x y z
N SER A 1 56.09 -36.35 25.77
CA SER A 1 54.73 -35.80 25.65
C SER A 1 54.56 -35.16 24.28
N ILE A 2 53.73 -35.75 23.43
CA ILE A 2 53.41 -35.26 22.09
C ILE A 2 52.03 -34.58 22.17
N MET A 3 51.99 -33.33 21.73
CA MET A 3 50.84 -32.44 21.78
C MET A 3 50.03 -32.62 20.48
N ASN A 4 48.86 -33.26 20.58
CA ASN A 4 47.92 -33.40 19.47
C ASN A 4 47.16 -32.09 19.27
N PHE A 5 47.46 -31.38 18.18
CA PHE A 5 46.78 -30.16 17.77
C PHE A 5 45.63 -30.55 16.83
N ILE A 6 44.40 -30.64 17.35
CA ILE A 6 43.21 -30.90 16.54
C ILE A 6 42.84 -29.60 15.81
N ILE A 7 43.05 -29.59 14.50
CA ILE A 7 42.58 -28.55 13.59
C ILE A 7 41.09 -28.85 13.30
N THR A 8 40.19 -28.31 14.09
CA THR A 8 38.77 -28.17 13.73
C THR A 8 38.62 -26.96 12.80
N CYS A 9 38.86 -27.20 11.51
CA CYS A 9 38.47 -26.28 10.44
C CYS A 9 36.96 -26.42 10.22
N SER A 10 36.16 -25.79 11.08
CA SER A 10 34.72 -25.66 10.84
C SER A 10 34.53 -24.70 9.66
N LEU A 11 34.13 -25.29 8.51
CA LEU A 11 33.67 -24.57 7.33
C LEU A 11 32.64 -23.50 7.72
N LEU A 12 33.04 -22.24 7.68
CA LEU A 12 32.13 -21.12 7.52
C LEU A 12 31.58 -21.20 6.09
N LEU A 13 30.45 -21.87 5.92
CA LEU A 13 29.59 -21.71 4.74
C LEU A 13 29.10 -20.26 4.74
N ALA A 14 29.83 -19.39 4.05
CA ALA A 14 29.33 -18.09 3.67
C ALA A 14 28.20 -18.32 2.65
N PHE A 15 26.96 -18.45 3.14
CA PHE A 15 25.79 -18.31 2.30
C PHE A 15 25.75 -16.85 1.83
N SER A 16 26.30 -16.61 0.64
CA SER A 16 26.01 -15.39 -0.09
C SER A 16 24.53 -15.43 -0.45
N PHE A 17 23.70 -14.69 0.29
CA PHE A 17 22.37 -14.33 -0.16
C PHE A 17 22.56 -13.43 -1.39
N THR A 18 22.62 -14.04 -2.58
CA THR A 18 22.37 -13.28 -3.79
C THR A 18 20.98 -12.71 -3.62
N ALA A 19 20.89 -11.39 -3.51
CA ALA A 19 19.64 -10.67 -3.71
C ALA A 19 19.23 -10.93 -5.16
N THR A 20 18.62 -12.09 -5.41
CA THR A 20 17.87 -12.32 -6.64
C THR A 20 16.83 -11.22 -6.63
N SER A 21 16.93 -10.32 -7.61
CA SER A 21 15.87 -9.38 -7.96
C SER A 21 14.58 -10.16 -7.83
N ALA A 22 13.76 -9.87 -6.81
CA ALA A 22 12.58 -10.66 -6.53
C ALA A 22 11.72 -10.63 -7.79
N ILE A 23 11.71 -11.73 -8.55
CA ILE A 23 10.90 -11.82 -9.76
C ILE A 23 9.47 -11.75 -9.25
N GLU A 24 8.79 -10.65 -9.54
CA GLU A 24 7.41 -10.49 -9.13
C GLU A 24 6.56 -11.63 -9.69
N HIS A 25 5.56 -12.03 -8.90
CA HIS A 25 4.56 -12.97 -9.38
C HIS A 25 3.88 -12.37 -10.64
N PRO A 26 3.70 -13.14 -11.73
CA PRO A 26 3.18 -12.62 -12.99
C PRO A 26 1.78 -11.99 -12.87
N ASN A 27 1.02 -12.34 -11.83
CA ASN A 27 -0.31 -11.81 -11.57
C ASN A 27 -0.35 -10.54 -10.70
N CYS A 28 0.78 -10.00 -10.24
CA CYS A 28 0.79 -8.83 -9.34
C CYS A 28 -0.01 -7.65 -9.88
N GLY A 29 0.12 -7.35 -11.18
CA GLY A 29 -0.65 -6.29 -11.83
C GLY A 29 -2.17 -6.52 -11.79
N ASN A 30 -2.62 -7.77 -12.00
CA ASN A 30 -4.03 -8.13 -11.99
C ASN A 30 -4.61 -8.14 -10.57
N TRP A 31 -3.87 -8.72 -9.62
CA TRP A 31 -4.28 -8.79 -8.23
C TRP A 31 -4.36 -7.41 -7.58
N ASN A 32 -3.45 -6.51 -7.92
CA ASN A 32 -3.48 -5.14 -7.41
C ASN A 32 -4.65 -4.33 -8.00
N LYS A 33 -4.96 -4.52 -9.28
CA LYS A 33 -6.08 -3.83 -9.97
C LYS A 33 -7.46 -4.39 -9.63
N ASN A 34 -7.57 -5.55 -8.98
CA ASN A 34 -8.87 -6.11 -8.65
C ASN A 34 -9.48 -5.35 -7.45
N ALA A 35 -10.61 -4.67 -7.62
CA ALA A 35 -11.21 -3.88 -6.53
C ALA A 35 -11.83 -4.70 -5.40
N THR A 36 -12.14 -5.99 -5.62
CA THR A 36 -12.65 -6.87 -4.56
C THR A 36 -11.54 -7.34 -3.63
N LEU A 37 -10.36 -7.62 -4.19
CA LEU A 37 -9.23 -8.18 -3.44
C LEU A 37 -8.18 -7.12 -3.07
N GLY A 38 -7.87 -6.21 -4.00
CA GLY A 38 -6.92 -5.11 -3.85
C GLY A 38 -5.60 -5.54 -3.20
N PHE A 39 -4.82 -6.43 -3.82
CA PHE A 39 -3.75 -7.16 -3.13
C PHE A 39 -2.79 -6.29 -2.31
N CYS A 40 -2.29 -5.18 -2.85
CA CYS A 40 -1.39 -4.30 -2.10
C CYS A 40 -2.14 -3.49 -1.02
N ALA A 41 -3.34 -3.00 -1.33
CA ALA A 41 -4.14 -2.14 -0.44
C ALA A 41 -4.89 -2.90 0.66
N SER A 42 -5.14 -4.20 0.47
CA SER A 42 -6.02 -4.98 1.34
C SER A 42 -5.32 -5.39 2.64
N PRO A 43 -6.03 -5.32 3.77
CA PRO A 43 -5.52 -5.79 5.06
C PRO A 43 -5.53 -7.32 5.17
N ALA A 44 -6.17 -8.03 4.24
CA ALA A 44 -6.20 -9.49 4.22
C ALA A 44 -4.84 -10.13 3.88
N TYR A 45 -3.94 -9.38 3.25
CA TYR A 45 -2.60 -9.84 2.88
C TYR A 45 -1.55 -9.21 3.79
N THR A 46 -0.67 -10.05 4.34
CA THR A 46 0.40 -9.62 5.24
C THR A 46 1.48 -8.83 4.50
N LEU A 47 2.27 -8.07 5.24
CA LEU A 47 3.41 -7.32 4.70
C LEU A 47 4.46 -8.26 4.09
N GLU A 48 4.70 -9.41 4.72
CA GLU A 48 5.63 -10.44 4.27
C GLU A 48 5.18 -11.02 2.93
N LEU A 49 3.88 -11.34 2.78
CA LEU A 49 3.34 -11.86 1.54
C LEU A 49 3.43 -10.83 0.40
N LYS A 50 3.18 -9.55 0.70
CA LYS A 50 3.36 -8.47 -0.28
C LYS A 50 4.81 -8.35 -0.74
N LYS A 51 5.78 -8.44 0.18
CA LYS A 51 7.21 -8.43 -0.11
C LYS A 51 7.65 -9.65 -0.93
N GLU A 52 7.14 -10.83 -0.61
CA GLU A 52 7.51 -12.07 -1.28
C GLU A 52 6.96 -12.14 -2.70
N GLN A 53 5.68 -11.79 -2.88
CA GLN A 53 4.99 -11.97 -4.16
C GLN A 53 5.12 -10.77 -5.10
N CYS A 54 4.99 -9.55 -4.58
CA CYS A 54 4.75 -8.34 -5.36
C CYS A 54 5.54 -7.13 -4.82
N SER A 55 6.83 -7.31 -4.53
CA SER A 55 7.67 -6.29 -3.89
C SER A 55 7.72 -4.94 -4.61
N THR A 56 7.69 -4.94 -5.94
CA THR A 56 7.77 -3.73 -6.78
C THR A 56 6.39 -3.11 -6.97
N THR A 57 5.37 -3.92 -7.26
CA THR A 57 3.98 -3.51 -7.43
C THR A 57 3.40 -2.93 -6.14
N CYS A 58 3.73 -3.52 -4.98
CA CYS A 58 3.29 -3.07 -3.65
C CYS A 58 4.34 -2.19 -2.92
N ALA A 59 5.28 -1.58 -3.65
CA ALA A 59 6.40 -0.87 -3.04
C ALA A 59 5.95 0.23 -2.05
N PHE A 60 4.82 0.89 -2.33
CA PHE A 60 4.27 1.93 -1.45
C PHE A 60 3.77 1.35 -0.12
N GLU A 61 3.01 0.26 -0.15
CA GLU A 61 2.43 -0.37 1.02
C GLU A 61 3.49 -1.11 1.84
N ILE A 62 4.59 -1.51 1.19
CA ILE A 62 5.75 -2.12 1.84
C ILE A 62 6.62 -1.08 2.54
N ASN A 63 6.86 0.06 1.88
CA ASN A 63 7.71 1.13 2.37
C ASN A 63 7.08 2.51 2.07
N PRO A 64 6.08 2.94 2.87
CA PRO A 64 5.31 4.14 2.59
C PRO A 64 6.17 5.40 2.76
N THR A 65 6.25 6.20 1.70
CA THR A 65 6.97 7.49 1.67
C THR A 65 6.04 8.69 1.92
N ALA A 66 4.74 8.44 2.08
CA ALA A 66 3.69 9.42 2.32
C ALA A 66 2.82 9.00 3.51
N ASP A 67 1.98 9.91 4.00
CA ASP A 67 1.17 9.67 5.20
C ASP A 67 -0.15 8.95 4.89
N CYS A 68 -0.70 9.17 3.69
CA CYS A 68 -1.87 8.42 3.24
C CYS A 68 -1.89 8.20 1.73
N ARG A 69 -2.68 7.20 1.30
CA ARG A 69 -3.02 6.96 -0.10
C ARG A 69 -4.43 6.42 -0.19
N LEU A 70 -5.24 6.97 -1.08
CA LEU A 70 -6.58 6.47 -1.37
C LEU A 70 -6.55 5.51 -2.55
N TYR A 71 -7.47 4.56 -2.58
CA TYR A 71 -7.67 3.66 -3.70
C TYR A 71 -9.13 3.75 -4.12
N THR A 72 -9.35 4.19 -5.34
CA THR A 72 -10.68 4.32 -5.93
C THR A 72 -10.98 3.09 -6.78
N SER A 73 -12.24 2.66 -6.77
CA SER A 73 -12.73 1.54 -7.55
C SER A 73 -13.67 2.06 -8.63
N THR A 74 -13.40 1.76 -9.89
CA THR A 74 -14.28 2.10 -11.02
C THR A 74 -14.90 0.85 -11.63
N GLY A 75 -16.14 0.98 -12.12
CA GLY A 75 -16.90 -0.14 -12.70
C GLY A 75 -17.68 -0.94 -11.66
N THR A 76 -18.21 -2.10 -12.07
CA THR A 76 -19.04 -2.97 -11.24
C THR A 76 -18.34 -4.29 -10.96
N ALA A 77 -18.55 -4.83 -9.75
CA ALA A 77 -18.07 -6.16 -9.42
C ALA A 77 -18.63 -7.20 -10.42
N PRO A 78 -17.86 -8.23 -10.79
CA PRO A 78 -16.52 -8.56 -10.29
C PRO A 78 -15.36 -7.86 -11.02
N ASN A 79 -15.65 -7.05 -12.04
CA ASN A 79 -14.67 -6.43 -12.93
C ASN A 79 -14.26 -5.02 -12.51
N ALA A 80 -14.61 -4.63 -11.29
CA ALA A 80 -14.28 -3.31 -10.77
C ALA A 80 -12.75 -3.17 -10.65
N VAL A 81 -12.22 -2.04 -11.12
CA VAL A 81 -10.79 -1.76 -11.21
C VAL A 81 -10.37 -0.82 -10.11
N LEU A 82 -9.43 -1.28 -9.29
CA LEU A 82 -8.79 -0.49 -8.27
C LEU A 82 -7.68 0.37 -8.87
N THR A 83 -7.74 1.67 -8.59
CA THR A 83 -6.76 2.65 -9.02
C THR A 83 -6.19 3.35 -7.78
N PRO A 84 -4.86 3.28 -7.57
CA PRO A 84 -4.24 4.04 -6.50
C PRO A 84 -4.17 5.52 -6.87
N GLU A 85 -4.61 6.37 -5.96
CA GLU A 85 -4.49 7.83 -6.11
C GLU A 85 -3.06 8.29 -5.80
N THR A 86 -2.79 9.57 -6.04
CA THR A 86 -1.53 10.19 -5.66
C THR A 86 -1.39 10.18 -4.14
N PRO A 87 -0.30 9.63 -3.56
CA PRO A 87 -0.09 9.67 -2.12
C PRO A 87 0.00 11.11 -1.58
N SER A 88 -0.60 11.35 -0.42
CA SER A 88 -0.58 12.67 0.23
C SER A 88 0.33 12.66 1.46
N LYS A 89 1.03 13.76 1.68
CA LYS A 89 1.97 13.93 2.80
C LYS A 89 1.63 15.22 3.57
N SER A 90 1.60 15.13 4.89
CA SER A 90 1.29 16.23 5.81
C SER A 90 2.36 17.32 5.83
N THR A 91 3.52 17.12 5.19
CA THR A 91 4.56 18.15 5.08
C THR A 91 4.27 19.19 4.00
N ASP A 92 3.15 19.09 3.27
CA ASP A 92 2.66 20.20 2.47
C ASP A 92 2.42 21.38 3.41
N THR A 93 3.08 22.51 3.14
CA THR A 93 3.50 23.62 4.01
C THR A 93 2.37 24.46 4.65
N THR A 94 1.22 23.85 4.89
CA THR A 94 -0.03 24.55 5.24
C THR A 94 -0.32 24.63 6.73
N GLY A 95 0.45 23.92 7.57
CA GLY A 95 0.31 23.94 9.02
C GLY A 95 -0.59 22.81 9.55
N PRO A 96 -0.58 22.57 10.88
CA PRO A 96 -1.41 21.54 11.49
C PRO A 96 -2.91 21.80 11.25
N GLY A 97 -3.64 20.78 10.78
CA GLY A 97 -5.09 20.85 10.58
C GLY A 97 -5.53 21.32 9.20
N THR A 98 -4.61 21.67 8.29
CA THR A 98 -5.00 22.01 6.91
C THR A 98 -5.28 20.75 6.09
N PRO A 99 -6.44 20.66 5.42
CA PRO A 99 -6.73 19.56 4.51
C PRO A 99 -5.71 19.51 3.36
N VAL A 100 -5.09 18.35 3.14
CA VAL A 100 -4.26 18.08 1.96
C VAL A 100 -5.15 17.46 0.88
N LYS A 101 -5.06 17.94 -0.35
CA LYS A 101 -5.82 17.35 -1.47
C LYS A 101 -5.32 15.91 -1.71
N SER A 102 -6.25 14.96 -1.67
CA SER A 102 -5.96 13.53 -1.90
C SER A 102 -5.70 13.19 -3.37
N GLY A 103 -5.93 14.15 -4.29
CA GLY A 103 -5.92 13.91 -5.74
C GLY A 103 -7.11 13.07 -6.24
N ALA A 104 -7.85 12.44 -5.34
CA ALA A 104 -8.97 11.56 -5.67
C ALA A 104 -10.12 12.35 -6.30
N SER A 105 -10.54 11.90 -7.48
CA SER A 105 -11.72 12.43 -8.16
C SER A 105 -12.83 11.40 -8.10
N PHE A 106 -13.89 11.70 -7.35
CA PHE A 106 -15.09 10.89 -7.25
C PHE A 106 -16.15 11.47 -8.20
N PRO A 107 -16.47 10.81 -9.32
CA PRO A 107 -17.53 11.28 -10.20
C PRO A 107 -18.87 11.26 -9.46
N THR A 108 -19.53 12.42 -9.36
CA THR A 108 -20.92 12.49 -8.94
C THR A 108 -21.81 12.05 -10.12
N GLY A 109 -22.25 10.79 -10.13
CA GLY A 109 -23.14 10.27 -11.18
C GLY A 109 -23.37 8.76 -11.08
N ALA A 110 -24.63 8.34 -11.02
CA ALA A 110 -25.08 7.03 -10.53
C ALA A 110 -24.59 5.76 -11.30
N ASN A 111 -23.85 5.87 -12.41
CA ASN A 111 -23.71 4.75 -13.34
C ASN A 111 -22.26 4.29 -13.61
N THR A 112 -21.25 5.03 -13.12
CA THR A 112 -19.82 4.70 -13.26
C THR A 112 -18.94 5.32 -12.15
N ALA A 113 -19.54 5.83 -11.08
CA ALA A 113 -18.83 6.59 -10.06
C ALA A 113 -17.70 5.76 -9.43
N ALA A 114 -16.48 6.26 -9.57
CA ALA A 114 -15.36 5.82 -8.75
C ALA A 114 -15.79 5.88 -7.28
N ALA A 115 -15.78 4.76 -6.58
CA ALA A 115 -16.05 4.69 -5.15
C ALA A 115 -14.73 4.59 -4.39
N LEU A 116 -14.66 5.13 -3.18
CA LEU A 116 -13.53 4.82 -2.30
C LEU A 116 -13.62 3.34 -1.90
N ALA A 117 -12.60 2.55 -2.23
CA ALA A 117 -12.56 1.13 -1.92
C ALA A 117 -11.60 0.83 -0.77
N PHE A 118 -10.39 1.39 -0.80
CA PHE A 118 -9.41 1.23 0.27
C PHE A 118 -8.74 2.56 0.59
N ALA A 119 -8.18 2.66 1.80
CA ALA A 119 -7.30 3.74 2.19
C ALA A 119 -6.12 3.15 2.96
N PHE A 120 -4.91 3.56 2.59
CA PHE A 120 -3.73 3.38 3.40
C PHE A 120 -3.55 4.64 4.24
N VAL A 121 -3.41 4.46 5.56
CA VAL A 121 -3.16 5.53 6.51
C VAL A 121 -1.99 5.10 7.38
N LYS A 122 -0.97 5.94 7.48
CA LYS A 122 0.20 5.68 8.33
C LYS A 122 -0.24 5.52 9.78
N LYS A 123 0.49 4.69 10.53
CA LYS A 123 0.28 4.52 11.96
C LYS A 123 0.25 5.91 12.65
N ASP A 124 -0.75 6.11 13.50
CA ASP A 124 -1.01 7.36 14.24
C ASP A 124 -1.54 8.54 13.39
N CYS A 125 -1.87 8.31 12.12
CA CYS A 125 -2.61 9.27 11.30
C CYS A 125 -4.12 8.98 11.31
N THR A 126 -4.92 10.03 11.17
CA THR A 126 -6.37 9.95 10.98
C THR A 126 -6.71 10.46 9.58
N LEU A 127 -7.51 9.70 8.84
CA LEU A 127 -8.06 10.14 7.57
C LEU A 127 -9.47 10.70 7.78
N THR A 128 -9.65 11.97 7.40
CA THR A 128 -10.94 12.63 7.32
C THR A 128 -11.19 13.05 5.88
N LEU A 129 -12.32 12.65 5.31
CA LEU A 129 -12.70 12.97 3.94
C LEU A 129 -13.76 14.07 3.93
N PHE A 130 -13.64 15.01 2.99
CA PHE A 130 -14.56 16.11 2.77
C PHE A 130 -14.98 16.11 1.30
N THR A 131 -16.26 16.36 1.03
CA THR A 131 -16.76 16.61 -0.33
C THR A 131 -16.80 18.11 -0.58
N GLU A 132 -16.29 18.57 -1.73
CA GLU A 132 -16.31 20.01 -2.09
C GLU A 132 -17.72 20.51 -2.49
N ALA A 133 -18.73 19.64 -2.55
CA ALA A 133 -20.11 20.01 -2.87
C ALA A 133 -20.98 20.16 -1.60
N ASP A 134 -21.51 21.38 -1.41
CA ASP A 134 -22.60 21.81 -0.51
C ASP A 134 -22.49 21.43 0.97
N THR A 135 -22.02 22.36 1.82
CA THR A 135 -22.38 22.67 3.24
C THR A 135 -22.75 21.54 4.23
N SER A 136 -22.56 20.28 3.87
CA SER A 136 -22.97 19.08 4.59
C SER A 136 -21.73 18.25 4.81
N THR A 137 -21.07 18.52 5.92
CA THR A 137 -19.82 17.87 6.30
C THR A 137 -20.13 16.47 6.82
N THR A 138 -20.15 15.48 5.92
CA THR A 138 -20.20 14.08 6.36
C THR A 138 -18.79 13.64 6.75
N HIS A 139 -18.49 13.68 8.04
CA HIS A 139 -17.22 13.20 8.57
C HIS A 139 -17.23 11.68 8.65
N THR A 140 -16.46 11.01 7.78
CA THR A 140 -16.08 9.61 8.00
C THR A 140 -14.67 9.58 8.54
N THR A 141 -14.52 9.14 9.79
CA THR A 141 -13.21 8.92 10.42
C THR A 141 -12.83 7.46 10.20
N LEU A 142 -11.77 7.21 9.43
CA LEU A 142 -11.18 5.88 9.34
C LEU A 142 -10.01 5.80 10.31
N LYS A 143 -10.14 4.93 11.33
CA LYS A 143 -9.05 4.59 12.24
C LYS A 143 -8.29 3.39 11.65
N PRO A 144 -6.94 3.41 11.67
CA PRO A 144 -6.13 2.27 11.24
C PRO A 144 -6.42 1.01 12.07
#